data_AF-A0A848DLF0-F1
#
_entry.id   AF-A0A848DLF0-F1
#
_cell.length_a   1.000
_cell.length_b   1.000
_cell.length_c   1.000
_cell.angle_alpha   90.00
_cell.angle_beta   90.00
_cell.angle_gamma   90.00
#
_symmetry.space_group_name_H-M   'P 1'
#
loop_
_entity.id
_entity.type
_entity.pdbx_description
1 polymer ?
#
loop_
_entity_poly.entity_id
_entity_poly.type
_entity_poly.pdbx_seq_one_letter_code
_entity_poly.pdbx_strand_id
1 'polypeptide(L)'
;MSPTTAAQSLWLAALPDIRYPAPGAERAFDVLVLGGGITGLTAALLLKRSGARVGVVEADRIGTGATGNNTAKVTALQSTMLSRIRRTRGADVAAAYAEHSRAAVEMVAQLAAEHDIACDLRRRAAYTVAAEESELRTVEQEADAARRAGLPVTLTDDVDLPFAVAGAVGLADQVEFHPVKYAYGLAAAIDGDGCRVFEGTRALSVEEDRPICVQTTHGLLTGEQVVVATHFPVWDRGLYFARMEATRAYCVAARVRGEPSRGMSITAGSPSWSFRSAGDLLIVCGQDHPTGARGVDGQRYSALEDFARRHWDVEEITHRWSAQDALPYDHTPMIGTYTPLSSHMFVAAGYSKWGLSGGTMGAMLLAERIAGGRAATEVFSPHRISPRGLPTLARLNAKVAVDLVGDRLAPSGVTSATEIPPGEAGVVRSGTDRVGVYRDEAGGLHGVSMRCTHLGCLVRFNGAERSWDCPCHGSRFAIDGTVLEGPAVDPLPRRDPPAGAADLP
;
A
#
# COMPACT_ATOMS: atom_id res chain seq x y z
N MET A 1 -12.02 3.59 -14.55
CA MET A 1 -11.01 2.80 -15.28
C MET A 1 -9.96 2.35 -14.28
N SER A 2 -9.62 1.06 -14.25
CA SER A 2 -8.78 0.46 -13.18
C SER A 2 -7.35 1.04 -13.21
N PRO A 3 -6.73 1.37 -12.06
CA PRO A 3 -5.38 1.98 -11.95
C PRO A 3 -4.19 1.19 -12.51
N THR A 4 -4.40 0.02 -13.10
CA THR A 4 -3.33 -0.90 -13.48
C THR A 4 -3.41 -1.20 -14.96
N THR A 5 -2.50 -0.59 -15.72
CA THR A 5 -1.99 -1.20 -16.96
C THR A 5 -0.76 -2.03 -16.52
N ALA A 6 -0.56 -3.30 -16.86
CA ALA A 6 -1.23 -4.22 -17.76
C ALA A 6 -1.35 -5.61 -17.08
N ALA A 7 -2.50 -6.25 -17.24
CA ALA A 7 -2.96 -7.52 -16.62
C ALA A 7 -3.34 -7.45 -15.13
N GLN A 8 -4.48 -6.78 -14.84
CA GLN A 8 -5.20 -6.68 -13.54
C GLN A 8 -4.73 -7.65 -12.45
N SER A 9 -4.53 -7.13 -11.22
CA SER A 9 -4.24 -7.97 -10.05
C SER A 9 -5.13 -9.21 -10.00
N LEU A 10 -4.52 -10.34 -9.65
CA LEU A 10 -5.21 -11.62 -9.47
C LEU A 10 -6.47 -11.48 -8.60
N TRP A 11 -6.41 -10.62 -7.57
CA TRP A 11 -7.51 -10.41 -6.63
C TRP A 11 -8.64 -9.54 -7.19
N LEU A 12 -8.40 -8.83 -8.29
CA LEU A 12 -9.33 -7.88 -8.92
C LEU A 12 -9.92 -8.42 -10.23
N ALA A 13 -9.41 -9.53 -10.75
CA ALA A 13 -9.86 -10.13 -12.01
C ALA A 13 -11.35 -10.55 -11.98
N ALA A 14 -11.86 -10.95 -10.81
CA ALA A 14 -13.24 -11.38 -10.62
C ALA A 14 -13.87 -10.67 -9.41
N LEU A 15 -13.97 -9.34 -9.48
CA LEU A 15 -14.63 -8.56 -8.44
C LEU A 15 -16.10 -8.97 -8.29
N PRO A 16 -16.63 -9.09 -7.05
CA PRO A 16 -18.06 -9.27 -6.82
C PRO A 16 -18.85 -8.16 -7.52
N ASP A 17 -20.02 -8.50 -8.07
CA ASP A 17 -20.94 -7.50 -8.59
C ASP A 17 -21.79 -6.86 -7.48
N ILE A 18 -21.10 -6.44 -6.43
CA ILE A 18 -21.65 -5.69 -5.32
C ILE A 18 -21.12 -4.27 -5.47
N ARG A 19 -21.98 -3.27 -5.27
CA ARG A 19 -21.64 -1.86 -5.25
C ARG A 19 -22.29 -1.20 -4.05
N TYR A 20 -21.56 -0.31 -3.42
CA TYR A 20 -22.11 0.54 -2.36
C TYR A 20 -22.47 1.92 -2.94
N PRO A 21 -23.63 2.49 -2.57
CA PRO A 21 -24.09 3.73 -3.17
C PRO A 21 -23.21 4.91 -2.74
N ALA A 22 -23.26 6.00 -3.49
CA ALA A 22 -22.78 7.29 -3.00
C ALA A 22 -23.70 7.82 -1.88
N PRO A 23 -23.25 8.78 -1.04
CA PRO A 23 -24.06 9.30 0.06
C PRO A 23 -25.43 9.85 -0.38
N GLY A 24 -26.50 9.33 0.24
CA GLY A 24 -27.91 9.64 -0.05
C GLY A 24 -28.50 10.82 0.75
N ALA A 25 -29.48 10.61 1.62
CA ALA A 25 -29.94 11.64 2.57
C ALA A 25 -29.19 11.61 3.91
N GLU A 26 -28.65 10.44 4.27
CA GLU A 26 -27.87 10.23 5.49
C GLU A 26 -26.50 10.89 5.34
N ARG A 27 -26.15 11.73 6.32
CA ARG A 27 -24.99 12.64 6.25
C ARG A 27 -24.17 12.72 7.54
N ALA A 28 -24.71 12.25 8.66
CA ALA A 28 -24.12 12.39 9.98
C ALA A 28 -23.90 11.04 10.63
N PHE A 29 -22.69 10.81 11.14
CA PHE A 29 -22.24 9.56 11.75
C PHE A 29 -21.53 9.83 13.08
N ASP A 30 -21.42 8.84 13.95
CA ASP A 30 -20.65 9.00 15.18
C ASP A 30 -19.14 8.94 14.84
N VAL A 31 -18.77 8.07 13.90
CA VAL A 31 -17.41 7.98 13.36
C VAL A 31 -17.43 7.93 11.84
N LEU A 32 -16.67 8.81 11.19
CA LEU A 32 -16.36 8.71 9.76
C LEU A 32 -15.03 7.98 9.56
N VAL A 33 -15.00 6.95 8.72
CA VAL A 33 -13.78 6.20 8.38
C VAL A 33 -13.44 6.45 6.91
N LEU A 34 -12.29 7.06 6.66
CA LEU A 34 -11.85 7.46 5.32
C LEU A 34 -10.90 6.40 4.76
N GLY A 35 -11.32 5.69 3.72
CA GLY A 35 -10.63 4.59 3.07
C GLY A 35 -11.32 3.24 3.31
N GLY A 36 -11.80 2.61 2.25
CA GLY A 36 -12.42 1.28 2.21
C GLY A 36 -11.43 0.13 2.02
N GLY A 37 -10.20 0.29 2.52
CA GLY A 37 -9.20 -0.78 2.59
C GLY A 37 -9.28 -1.60 3.88
N ILE A 38 -8.38 -2.57 4.04
CA ILE A 38 -8.35 -3.48 5.20
C ILE A 38 -8.37 -2.76 6.56
N THR A 39 -7.61 -1.66 6.70
CA THR A 39 -7.56 -0.86 7.92
C THR A 39 -8.91 -0.21 8.22
N GLY A 40 -9.49 0.49 7.24
CA GLY A 40 -10.73 1.23 7.45
C GLY A 40 -11.92 0.31 7.68
N LEU A 41 -12.06 -0.75 6.88
CA LEU A 41 -13.13 -1.72 7.04
C LEU A 41 -13.04 -2.46 8.38
N THR A 42 -11.84 -2.89 8.79
CA THR A 42 -11.68 -3.51 10.11
C THR A 42 -12.02 -2.53 11.23
N ALA A 43 -11.55 -1.28 11.15
CA ALA A 43 -11.82 -0.27 12.18
C ALA A 43 -13.33 0.02 12.27
N ALA A 44 -13.99 0.21 11.13
CA ALA A 44 -15.43 0.46 11.05
C ALA A 44 -16.25 -0.67 11.67
N LEU A 45 -15.91 -1.93 11.38
CA LEU A 45 -16.60 -3.08 11.96
C LEU A 45 -16.42 -3.17 13.48
N LEU A 46 -15.20 -2.96 13.98
CA LEU A 46 -14.93 -2.99 15.43
C LEU A 46 -15.62 -1.82 16.18
N LEU A 47 -15.70 -0.65 15.54
CA LEU A 47 -16.42 0.51 16.07
C LEU A 47 -17.94 0.28 16.09
N LYS A 48 -18.49 -0.31 15.01
CA LYS A 48 -19.90 -0.74 14.95
C LYS A 48 -20.23 -1.73 16.08
N ARG A 49 -19.36 -2.72 16.32
CA ARG A 49 -19.51 -3.67 17.44
C ARG A 49 -19.54 -2.99 18.81
N SER A 50 -18.87 -1.85 18.94
CA SER A 50 -18.88 -1.03 20.16
C SER A 50 -20.09 -0.10 20.27
N GLY A 51 -21.03 -0.17 19.32
CA GLY A 51 -22.29 0.60 19.31
C GLY A 51 -22.24 1.91 18.53
N ALA A 52 -21.15 2.24 17.84
CA ALA A 52 -21.04 3.47 17.05
C ALA A 52 -21.74 3.33 15.69
N ARG A 53 -22.42 4.40 15.23
CA ARG A 53 -22.85 4.53 13.84
C ARG A 53 -21.68 5.00 12.99
N VAL A 54 -21.28 4.19 12.01
CA VAL A 54 -20.07 4.41 11.22
C VAL A 54 -20.40 4.68 9.76
N GLY A 55 -19.79 5.72 9.18
CA GLY A 55 -19.79 5.98 7.75
C GLY A 55 -18.42 5.72 7.14
N VAL A 56 -18.30 4.70 6.29
CA VAL A 56 -17.06 4.40 5.53
C VAL A 56 -17.11 5.12 4.18
N VAL A 57 -16.04 5.83 3.85
CA VAL A 57 -15.94 6.64 2.62
C VAL A 57 -14.76 6.14 1.78
N GLU A 58 -15.04 5.57 0.62
CA GLU A 58 -14.06 5.06 -0.34
C GLU A 58 -14.13 5.82 -1.67
N ALA A 59 -12.98 6.30 -2.14
CA ALA A 59 -12.87 7.14 -3.32
C ALA A 59 -13.12 6.39 -4.64
N ASP A 60 -12.81 5.09 -4.69
CA ASP A 60 -13.07 4.20 -5.81
C ASP A 60 -13.98 3.04 -5.36
N ARG A 61 -13.49 1.81 -5.45
CA ARG A 61 -14.17 0.61 -4.94
C ARG A 61 -13.46 0.06 -3.72
N ILE A 62 -14.20 -0.54 -2.81
CA ILE A 62 -13.62 -1.11 -1.61
C ILE A 62 -12.58 -2.19 -1.97
N GLY A 63 -11.49 -2.19 -1.23
CA GLY A 63 -10.41 -3.16 -1.39
C GLY A 63 -9.59 -3.05 -2.68
N THR A 64 -9.83 -2.11 -3.60
CA THR A 64 -9.11 -2.07 -4.90
C THR A 64 -7.72 -1.43 -4.86
N GLY A 65 -7.39 -0.71 -3.78
CA GLY A 65 -6.05 -0.15 -3.55
C GLY A 65 -5.02 -1.21 -3.13
N ALA A 66 -4.11 -0.88 -2.20
CA ALA A 66 -3.08 -1.80 -1.70
C ALA A 66 -3.64 -3.12 -1.12
N THR A 67 -4.89 -3.11 -0.62
CA THR A 67 -5.60 -4.32 -0.15
C THR A 67 -5.82 -5.34 -1.29
N GLY A 68 -6.07 -4.88 -2.51
CA GLY A 68 -6.34 -5.73 -3.67
C GLY A 68 -5.12 -5.99 -4.54
N ASN A 69 -3.94 -5.50 -4.17
CA ASN A 69 -2.73 -5.57 -4.99
C ASN A 69 -1.52 -6.18 -4.25
N ASN A 70 -1.74 -6.90 -3.15
CA ASN A 70 -0.68 -7.50 -2.34
C ASN A 70 -0.50 -9.01 -2.61
N THR A 71 0.30 -9.67 -1.77
CA THR A 71 0.53 -11.13 -1.81
C THR A 71 -0.42 -11.92 -0.92
N ALA A 72 -1.39 -11.30 -0.28
CA ALA A 72 -2.36 -11.82 0.67
C ALA A 72 -1.80 -12.66 1.83
N LYS A 73 -0.64 -12.24 2.34
CA LYS A 73 -0.01 -12.79 3.54
C LYS A 73 -0.42 -11.96 4.76
N VAL A 74 -0.97 -12.59 5.79
CA VAL A 74 -1.15 -12.00 7.13
C VAL A 74 -0.24 -12.74 8.08
N THR A 75 0.85 -12.09 8.48
CA THR A 75 1.90 -12.73 9.26
C THR A 75 2.37 -11.84 10.39
N ALA A 76 2.87 -12.45 11.47
CA ALA A 76 3.66 -11.80 12.51
C ALA A 76 5.17 -11.92 12.25
N LEU A 77 5.60 -12.95 11.50
CA LEU A 77 6.95 -13.03 10.95
C LEU A 77 6.98 -12.37 9.56
N GLN A 78 7.78 -11.32 9.42
CA GLN A 78 7.63 -10.33 8.35
C GLN A 78 8.99 -9.98 7.73
N SER A 79 9.57 -10.91 6.97
CA SER A 79 10.95 -10.80 6.47
C SER A 79 11.93 -10.53 7.62
N THR A 80 12.57 -9.37 7.65
CA THR A 80 13.60 -8.97 8.63
C THR A 80 13.13 -7.82 9.53
N MET A 81 11.82 -7.67 9.71
CA MET A 81 11.24 -6.51 10.41
C MET A 81 11.57 -6.48 11.90
N LEU A 82 11.55 -7.60 12.61
CA LEU A 82 11.74 -7.59 14.07
C LEU A 82 13.18 -7.24 14.44
N SER A 83 14.17 -7.74 13.68
CA SER A 83 15.57 -7.36 13.86
C SER A 83 15.82 -5.88 13.52
N ARG A 84 15.16 -5.34 12.48
CA ARG A 84 15.22 -3.91 12.12
C ARG A 84 14.58 -3.02 13.19
N ILE A 85 13.37 -3.34 13.64
CA ILE A 85 12.66 -2.61 14.70
C ILE A 85 13.48 -2.65 15.99
N ARG A 86 13.99 -3.83 16.39
CA ARG A 86 14.80 -3.96 17.60
C ARG A 86 16.04 -3.06 17.57
N ARG A 87 16.74 -2.98 16.44
CA ARG A 87 17.92 -2.12 16.27
C ARG A 87 17.54 -0.63 16.38
N THR A 88 16.47 -0.23 15.71
CA THR A 88 16.10 1.19 15.59
C THR A 88 15.32 1.71 16.81
N ARG A 89 14.43 0.91 17.38
CA ARG A 89 13.44 1.29 18.41
C ARG A 89 13.58 0.51 19.73
N GLY A 90 14.45 -0.49 19.81
CA GLY A 90 14.68 -1.28 21.02
C GLY A 90 13.81 -2.53 21.12
N ALA A 91 14.13 -3.37 22.12
CA ALA A 91 13.50 -4.68 22.30
C ALA A 91 12.01 -4.58 22.68
N ASP A 92 11.64 -3.64 23.55
CA ASP A 92 10.26 -3.49 24.01
C ASP A 92 9.30 -3.13 22.87
N VAL A 93 9.75 -2.27 21.94
CA VAL A 93 8.96 -1.91 20.75
C VAL A 93 8.85 -3.09 19.78
N ALA A 94 9.92 -3.90 19.64
CA ALA A 94 9.87 -5.11 18.82
C ALA A 94 8.91 -6.16 19.41
N ALA A 95 8.92 -6.34 20.74
CA ALA A 95 7.98 -7.22 21.44
C ALA A 95 6.53 -6.74 21.30
N ALA A 96 6.28 -5.44 21.49
CA ALA A 96 4.97 -4.86 21.27
C ALA A 96 4.51 -5.06 19.81
N TYR A 97 5.38 -4.84 18.83
CA TYR A 97 5.05 -5.05 17.42
C TYR A 97 4.71 -6.51 17.11
N ALA A 98 5.50 -7.46 17.62
CA ALA A 98 5.25 -8.88 17.45
C ALA A 98 3.91 -9.31 18.05
N GLU A 99 3.61 -8.89 19.29
CA GLU A 99 2.38 -9.27 19.97
C GLU A 99 1.14 -8.72 19.25
N HIS A 100 1.16 -7.45 18.86
CA HIS A 100 0.02 -6.86 18.15
C HIS A 100 -0.12 -7.41 16.71
N SER A 101 0.99 -7.77 16.05
CA SER A 101 0.93 -8.44 14.74
C SER A 101 0.33 -9.84 14.86
N ARG A 102 0.67 -10.59 15.91
CA ARG A 102 0.08 -11.90 16.21
C ARG A 102 -1.41 -11.76 16.50
N ALA A 103 -1.81 -10.79 17.32
CA ALA A 103 -3.22 -10.49 17.60
C ALA A 103 -4.00 -10.12 16.33
N ALA A 104 -3.38 -9.40 15.39
CA ALA A 104 -3.97 -9.07 14.10
C ALA A 104 -4.19 -10.30 13.20
N VAL A 105 -3.25 -11.25 13.18
CA VAL A 105 -3.43 -12.54 12.47
C VAL A 105 -4.66 -13.27 13.00
N GLU A 106 -4.82 -13.33 14.33
CA GLU A 106 -5.98 -13.97 14.95
C GLU A 106 -7.27 -13.21 14.69
N MET A 107 -7.26 -11.88 14.76
CA MET A 107 -8.42 -11.04 14.47
C MET A 107 -8.94 -11.28 13.05
N VAL A 108 -8.06 -11.38 12.04
CA VAL A 108 -8.50 -11.69 10.66
C VAL A 108 -9.24 -13.03 10.60
N ALA A 109 -8.70 -14.07 11.22
CA ALA A 109 -9.34 -15.38 11.24
C ALA A 109 -10.66 -15.36 12.01
N GLN A 110 -10.72 -14.65 13.14
CA GLN A 110 -11.93 -14.48 13.94
C GLN A 110 -13.03 -13.77 13.14
N LEU A 111 -12.73 -12.62 12.53
CA LEU A 111 -13.71 -11.85 11.76
C LEU A 111 -14.22 -12.64 10.55
N ALA A 112 -13.35 -13.39 9.88
CA ALA A 112 -13.76 -14.26 8.78
C ALA A 112 -14.74 -15.35 9.23
N ALA A 113 -14.46 -16.01 10.37
CA ALA A 113 -15.34 -17.05 10.91
C ALA A 113 -16.66 -16.49 11.45
N GLU A 114 -16.62 -15.39 12.21
CA GLU A 114 -17.79 -14.79 12.85
C GLU A 114 -18.82 -14.28 11.85
N HIS A 115 -18.37 -13.77 10.70
CA HIS A 115 -19.23 -13.24 9.64
C HIS A 115 -19.38 -14.19 8.44
N ASP A 116 -18.97 -15.45 8.57
CA ASP A 116 -19.02 -16.48 7.51
C ASP A 116 -18.47 -15.98 6.16
N ILE A 117 -17.32 -15.32 6.22
CA ILE A 117 -16.73 -14.68 5.04
C ILE A 117 -16.01 -15.73 4.20
N ALA A 118 -16.59 -16.05 3.04
CA ALA A 118 -16.02 -16.97 2.05
C ALA A 118 -14.82 -16.37 1.30
N CYS A 119 -13.69 -16.17 2.00
CA CYS A 119 -12.47 -15.58 1.47
C CYS A 119 -11.31 -16.57 1.29
N ASP A 120 -11.58 -17.87 1.15
CA ASP A 120 -10.55 -18.89 0.91
C ASP A 120 -9.44 -18.91 1.98
N LEU A 121 -9.80 -18.56 3.23
CA LEU A 121 -8.85 -18.44 4.33
C LEU A 121 -8.21 -19.78 4.69
N ARG A 122 -6.88 -19.78 4.85
CA ARG A 122 -6.11 -20.96 5.25
C ARG A 122 -5.02 -20.59 6.24
N ARG A 123 -4.76 -21.50 7.19
CA ARG A 123 -3.57 -21.43 8.05
C ARG A 123 -2.36 -22.03 7.34
N ARG A 124 -1.23 -21.33 7.39
CA ARG A 124 0.05 -21.69 6.73
C ARG A 124 1.23 -21.23 7.57
N ALA A 125 2.40 -21.81 7.32
CA ALA A 125 3.65 -21.29 7.86
C ALA A 125 4.15 -20.11 7.01
N ALA A 126 4.71 -19.10 7.68
CA ALA A 126 5.49 -18.03 7.07
C ALA A 126 6.98 -18.29 7.28
N TYR A 127 7.79 -18.03 6.26
CA TYR A 127 9.23 -18.24 6.28
C TYR A 127 10.00 -17.01 5.83
N THR A 128 11.04 -16.65 6.58
CA THR A 128 12.12 -15.79 6.09
C THR A 128 13.30 -16.69 5.75
N VAL A 129 13.67 -16.74 4.46
CA VAL A 129 14.65 -17.69 3.92
C VAL A 129 15.96 -17.02 3.55
N ALA A 130 17.07 -17.71 3.77
CA ALA A 130 18.37 -17.41 3.20
C ALA A 130 18.52 -18.22 1.91
N ALA A 131 18.33 -17.58 0.77
CA ALA A 131 18.53 -18.21 -0.54
C ALA A 131 20.02 -18.47 -0.81
N GLU A 132 20.89 -17.65 -0.22
CA GLU A 132 22.34 -17.78 -0.28
C GLU A 132 22.95 -17.85 1.12
N GLU A 133 24.13 -18.48 1.26
CA GLU A 133 24.89 -18.56 2.52
C GLU A 133 25.19 -17.18 3.13
N SER A 134 25.37 -16.17 2.27
CA SER A 134 25.61 -14.78 2.65
C SER A 134 24.45 -14.17 3.47
N GLU A 135 23.25 -14.73 3.34
CA GLU A 135 22.02 -14.26 3.98
C GLU A 135 21.72 -14.95 5.31
N LEU A 136 22.40 -16.07 5.63
CA LEU A 136 22.11 -16.91 6.79
C LEU A 136 22.16 -16.12 8.10
N ARG A 137 23.19 -15.29 8.28
CA ARG A 137 23.33 -14.41 9.46
C ARG A 137 22.12 -13.49 9.63
N THR A 138 21.53 -13.00 8.54
CA THR A 138 20.37 -12.12 8.59
C THR A 138 19.14 -12.89 9.08
N VAL A 139 18.96 -14.13 8.62
CA VAL A 139 17.90 -15.04 9.09
C VAL A 139 18.07 -15.36 10.58
N GLU A 140 19.29 -15.67 11.03
CA GLU A 140 19.59 -15.93 12.45
C GLU A 140 19.30 -14.72 13.34
N GLN A 141 19.66 -13.52 12.88
CA GLN A 141 19.35 -12.28 13.59
C GLN A 141 17.85 -12.03 13.71
N GLU A 142 17.08 -12.32 12.66
CA GLU A 142 15.63 -12.24 12.71
C GLU A 142 15.05 -13.28 13.66
N ALA A 143 15.54 -14.53 13.64
CA ALA A 143 15.09 -15.58 14.55
C ALA A 143 15.34 -15.20 16.02
N ASP A 144 16.52 -14.68 16.36
CA ASP A 144 16.80 -14.18 17.70
C ASP A 144 15.91 -12.98 18.09
N ALA A 145 15.66 -12.05 17.16
CA ALA A 145 14.73 -10.95 17.41
C ALA A 145 13.30 -11.42 17.65
N ALA A 146 12.81 -12.35 16.84
CA ALA A 146 11.48 -12.92 16.94
C ALA A 146 11.27 -13.71 18.24
N ARG A 147 12.23 -14.57 18.63
CA ARG A 147 12.16 -15.31 19.90
C ARG A 147 12.13 -14.37 21.11
N ARG A 148 12.99 -13.34 21.12
CA ARG A 148 13.00 -12.33 22.20
C ARG A 148 11.74 -11.48 22.24
N ALA A 149 11.11 -11.27 21.09
CA ALA A 149 9.83 -10.60 20.97
C ALA A 149 8.64 -11.50 21.33
N GLY A 150 8.89 -12.77 21.73
CA GLY A 150 7.87 -13.70 22.21
C GLY A 150 7.23 -14.58 21.11
N LEU A 151 7.73 -14.55 19.88
CA LEU A 151 7.20 -15.41 18.81
C LEU A 151 7.79 -16.83 18.87
N PRO A 152 6.96 -17.87 18.71
CA PRO A 152 7.39 -19.27 18.73
C PRO A 152 8.00 -19.68 17.38
N VAL A 153 9.13 -19.05 17.00
CA VAL A 153 9.80 -19.32 15.73
C VAL A 153 10.79 -20.48 15.80
N THR A 154 10.87 -21.25 14.72
CA THR A 154 11.78 -22.39 14.57
C THR A 154 12.76 -22.12 13.42
N LEU A 155 14.04 -22.44 13.63
CA LEU A 155 15.03 -22.46 12.54
C LEU A 155 14.92 -23.79 11.82
N THR A 156 14.96 -23.77 10.49
CA THR A 156 14.80 -24.95 9.64
C THR A 156 15.45 -24.71 8.28
N ASP A 157 15.87 -25.78 7.62
CA ASP A 157 16.28 -25.83 6.21
C ASP A 157 15.22 -26.51 5.32
N ASP A 158 14.20 -27.12 5.94
CA ASP A 158 13.08 -27.78 5.27
C ASP A 158 11.98 -26.76 4.95
N VAL A 159 12.12 -26.15 3.77
CA VAL A 159 11.15 -25.20 3.21
C VAL A 159 10.68 -25.71 1.86
N ASP A 160 9.37 -25.67 1.64
CA ASP A 160 8.71 -26.08 0.39
C ASP A 160 9.04 -25.12 -0.77
N LEU A 161 10.25 -25.21 -1.29
CA LEU A 161 10.79 -24.44 -2.41
C LEU A 161 11.56 -25.38 -3.36
N PRO A 162 11.52 -25.15 -4.69
CA PRO A 162 12.17 -26.02 -5.67
C PRO A 162 13.69 -25.78 -5.80
N PHE A 163 14.30 -25.07 -4.85
CA PHE A 163 15.72 -24.77 -4.81
C PHE A 163 16.23 -24.88 -3.37
N ALA A 164 17.51 -25.20 -3.23
CA ALA A 164 18.14 -25.29 -1.92
C ALA A 164 18.18 -23.92 -1.24
N VAL A 165 17.96 -23.92 0.08
CA VAL A 165 18.11 -22.75 0.95
C VAL A 165 19.22 -23.01 1.95
N ALA A 166 20.01 -21.99 2.28
CA ALA A 166 21.07 -22.08 3.30
C ALA A 166 20.49 -22.19 4.72
N GLY A 167 19.25 -21.72 4.90
CA GLY A 167 18.50 -21.84 6.15
C GLY A 167 17.29 -20.91 6.14
N ALA A 168 16.40 -21.09 7.10
CA ALA A 168 15.19 -20.30 7.24
C ALA A 168 14.77 -20.18 8.70
N VAL A 169 14.00 -19.14 8.99
CA VAL A 169 13.19 -19.05 10.20
C VAL A 169 11.73 -19.14 9.82
N GLY A 170 11.00 -20.05 10.46
CA GLY A 170 9.59 -20.30 10.23
C GLY A 170 8.71 -19.92 11.43
N LEU A 171 7.51 -19.45 11.15
CA LEU A 171 6.43 -19.26 12.11
C LEU A 171 5.16 -19.95 11.60
N ALA A 172 4.64 -20.91 12.36
CA ALA A 172 3.43 -21.64 12.04
C ALA A 172 2.15 -20.80 12.25
N ASP A 173 1.00 -21.33 11.80
CA ASP A 173 -0.35 -20.79 12.07
C ASP A 173 -0.58 -19.33 11.64
N GLN A 174 0.09 -18.90 10.59
CA GLN A 174 -0.16 -17.61 9.92
C GLN A 174 -1.31 -17.74 8.93
N VAL A 175 -1.82 -16.64 8.38
CA VAL A 175 -3.02 -16.65 7.54
C VAL A 175 -2.72 -16.21 6.09
N GLU A 176 -3.24 -16.97 5.14
CA GLU A 176 -3.44 -16.53 3.75
C GLU A 176 -4.94 -16.54 3.41
N PHE A 177 -5.37 -15.69 2.49
CA PHE A 177 -6.78 -15.56 2.07
C PHE A 177 -6.90 -14.78 0.76
N HIS A 178 -8.11 -14.64 0.24
CA HIS A 178 -8.45 -13.74 -0.86
C HIS A 178 -8.81 -12.36 -0.30
N PRO A 179 -7.96 -11.33 -0.48
CA PRO A 179 -8.06 -10.10 0.29
C PRO A 179 -9.27 -9.25 -0.07
N VAL A 180 -9.69 -9.28 -1.34
CA VAL A 180 -10.85 -8.52 -1.80
C VAL A 180 -12.16 -9.17 -1.34
N LYS A 181 -12.33 -10.49 -1.48
CA LYS A 181 -13.50 -11.20 -0.91
C LYS A 181 -13.67 -10.91 0.58
N TYR A 182 -12.57 -10.91 1.34
CA TYR A 182 -12.61 -10.55 2.76
C TYR A 182 -13.03 -9.10 3.00
N ALA A 183 -12.49 -8.13 2.24
CA ALA A 183 -12.92 -6.75 2.32
C ALA A 183 -14.42 -6.59 2.04
N TYR A 184 -14.96 -7.29 1.04
CA TYR A 184 -16.40 -7.30 0.77
C TYR A 184 -17.22 -7.93 1.90
N GLY A 185 -16.74 -9.02 2.52
CA GLY A 185 -17.38 -9.61 3.70
C GLY A 185 -17.42 -8.66 4.89
N LEU A 186 -16.32 -7.94 5.16
CA LEU A 186 -16.30 -6.90 6.20
C LEU A 186 -17.29 -5.77 5.89
N ALA A 187 -17.30 -5.27 4.64
CA ALA A 187 -18.21 -4.22 4.23
C ALA A 187 -19.69 -4.63 4.38
N ALA A 188 -20.02 -5.87 4.04
CA ALA A 188 -21.37 -6.41 4.22
C ALA A 188 -21.77 -6.51 5.70
N ALA A 189 -20.83 -6.82 6.60
CA ALA A 189 -21.08 -6.83 8.04
C ALA A 189 -21.24 -5.42 8.63
N ILE A 190 -20.66 -4.40 7.99
CA ILE A 190 -20.77 -3.00 8.41
C ILE A 190 -22.10 -2.39 7.99
N ASP A 191 -22.51 -2.54 6.72
CA ASP A 191 -23.69 -1.83 6.21
C ASP A 191 -24.99 -2.27 6.92
N GLY A 192 -25.81 -1.30 7.34
CA GLY A 192 -27.00 -1.53 8.16
C GLY A 192 -26.87 -1.00 9.60
N ASP A 193 -27.96 -1.02 10.37
CA ASP A 193 -28.03 -0.52 11.75
C ASP A 193 -27.58 0.95 11.92
N GLY A 194 -27.84 1.79 10.91
CA GLY A 194 -27.38 3.18 10.87
C GLY A 194 -25.90 3.37 10.50
N CYS A 195 -25.20 2.29 10.16
CA CYS A 195 -23.89 2.34 9.54
C CYS A 195 -24.01 2.23 8.01
N ARG A 196 -23.07 2.86 7.30
CA ARG A 196 -23.04 2.91 5.83
C ARG A 196 -21.64 2.74 5.28
N VAL A 197 -21.56 2.09 4.13
CA VAL A 197 -20.37 2.10 3.26
C VAL A 197 -20.70 2.89 2.00
N PHE A 198 -19.81 3.77 1.58
CA PHE A 198 -19.94 4.59 0.38
C PHE A 198 -18.75 4.39 -0.55
N GLU A 199 -19.01 3.97 -1.79
CA GLU A 199 -18.01 3.91 -2.87
C GLU A 199 -18.10 5.16 -3.77
N GLY A 200 -17.10 5.37 -4.62
CA GLY A 200 -17.05 6.50 -5.56
C GLY A 200 -17.05 7.89 -4.89
N THR A 201 -16.75 7.95 -3.59
CA THR A 201 -16.86 9.14 -2.76
C THR A 201 -15.50 9.49 -2.17
N ARG A 202 -14.87 10.53 -2.69
CA ARG A 202 -13.54 10.95 -2.23
C ARG A 202 -13.67 12.03 -1.18
N ALA A 203 -12.99 11.85 -0.05
CA ALA A 203 -12.75 12.92 0.91
C ALA A 203 -11.72 13.92 0.35
N LEU A 204 -12.06 15.20 0.35
CA LEU A 204 -11.28 16.30 -0.23
C LEU A 204 -10.60 17.12 0.86
N SER A 205 -11.35 17.49 1.90
CA SER A 205 -10.84 18.25 3.04
C SER A 205 -11.52 17.83 4.34
N VAL A 206 -10.92 18.23 5.46
CA VAL A 206 -11.49 18.03 6.80
C VAL A 206 -11.25 19.26 7.68
N GLU A 207 -12.32 19.67 8.35
CA GLU A 207 -12.32 20.72 9.36
C GLU A 207 -12.61 20.06 10.71
N GLU A 208 -11.66 20.12 11.66
CA GLU A 208 -11.76 19.49 12.99
C GLU A 208 -12.61 20.32 13.99
N ASP A 209 -13.49 21.21 13.49
CA ASP A 209 -14.54 21.84 14.31
C ASP A 209 -15.55 20.79 14.76
N ARG A 210 -16.43 21.10 15.73
CA ARG A 210 -17.47 20.16 16.17
C ARG A 210 -18.86 20.57 15.68
N PRO A 211 -19.56 19.69 14.93
CA PRO A 211 -19.13 18.35 14.47
C PRO A 211 -18.02 18.44 13.40
N ILE A 212 -17.18 17.40 13.28
CA ILE A 212 -16.11 17.35 12.27
C ILE A 212 -16.75 17.32 10.90
N CYS A 213 -16.29 18.19 10.01
CA CYS A 213 -16.81 18.34 8.65
C CYS A 213 -15.83 17.73 7.66
N VAL A 214 -16.27 16.72 6.89
CA VAL A 214 -15.51 16.12 5.80
C VAL A 214 -16.16 16.49 4.48
N GLN A 215 -15.51 17.36 3.71
CA GLN A 215 -15.97 17.68 2.36
C GLN A 215 -15.66 16.52 1.43
N THR A 216 -16.65 16.05 0.67
CA THR A 216 -16.48 14.97 -0.31
C THR A 216 -16.88 15.41 -1.71
N THR A 217 -16.59 14.56 -2.71
CA THR A 217 -17.12 14.71 -4.08
C THR A 217 -18.65 14.65 -4.17
N HIS A 218 -19.33 14.17 -3.13
CA HIS A 218 -20.79 14.08 -3.04
C HIS A 218 -21.38 14.98 -1.95
N GLY A 219 -20.66 16.04 -1.58
CA GLY A 219 -21.07 17.01 -0.57
C GLY A 219 -20.48 16.73 0.82
N LEU A 220 -21.03 17.42 1.82
CA LEU A 220 -20.51 17.40 3.19
C LEU A 220 -21.01 16.17 3.96
N LEU A 221 -20.10 15.47 4.64
CA LEU A 221 -20.41 14.49 5.68
C LEU A 221 -19.94 15.03 7.03
N THR A 222 -20.67 14.72 8.10
CA THR A 222 -20.32 15.14 9.45
C THR A 222 -20.14 13.95 10.39
N GLY A 223 -19.26 14.09 11.37
CA GLY A 223 -19.21 13.15 12.48
C GLY A 223 -18.49 13.66 13.72
N GLU A 224 -18.62 12.92 14.82
CA GLU A 224 -17.97 13.28 16.09
C GLU A 224 -16.47 12.94 16.08
N GLN A 225 -16.08 11.92 15.31
CA GLN A 225 -14.70 11.48 15.14
C GLN A 225 -14.39 11.06 13.70
N VAL A 226 -13.12 11.14 13.31
CA VAL A 226 -12.64 10.72 11.97
C VAL A 226 -11.45 9.77 12.10
N VAL A 227 -11.47 8.66 11.38
CA VAL A 227 -10.32 7.76 11.18
C VAL A 227 -9.81 7.90 9.75
N VAL A 228 -8.56 8.31 9.59
CA VAL A 228 -7.87 8.36 8.29
C VAL A 228 -7.13 7.04 8.05
N ALA A 229 -7.68 6.23 7.15
CA ALA A 229 -7.19 4.90 6.77
C ALA A 229 -6.90 4.80 5.26
N THR A 230 -6.40 5.90 4.67
CA THR A 230 -6.25 6.11 3.22
C THR A 230 -4.96 5.54 2.62
N HIS A 231 -4.38 4.49 3.23
CA HIS A 231 -3.04 3.96 2.96
C HIS A 231 -1.89 4.95 3.28
N PHE A 232 -1.82 6.06 2.56
CA PHE A 232 -0.98 7.21 2.86
C PHE A 232 -1.86 8.36 3.40
N PRO A 233 -1.52 9.01 4.52
CA PRO A 233 -2.30 10.13 5.05
C PRO A 233 -2.35 11.31 4.06
N VAL A 234 -3.55 11.73 3.68
CA VAL A 234 -3.78 12.66 2.55
C VAL A 234 -3.65 14.15 2.89
N TRP A 235 -3.53 14.53 4.17
CA TRP A 235 -3.41 15.94 4.57
C TRP A 235 -2.09 16.28 5.25
N ASP A 236 -1.51 17.40 4.83
CA ASP A 236 -0.12 17.76 5.14
C ASP A 236 0.15 18.19 6.57
N ARG A 237 -0.89 18.59 7.32
CA ARG A 237 -0.74 19.11 8.70
C ARG A 237 -0.07 18.13 9.68
N GLY A 238 -0.05 16.83 9.37
CA GLY A 238 0.66 15.83 10.17
C GLY A 238 2.09 15.52 9.72
N LEU A 239 2.59 16.18 8.67
CA LEU A 239 3.93 16.01 8.09
C LEU A 239 4.31 14.53 7.86
N TYR A 240 3.32 13.71 7.49
CA TYR A 240 3.50 12.28 7.19
C TYR A 240 4.39 12.07 5.97
N PHE A 241 4.23 12.93 4.96
CA PHE A 241 5.03 12.96 3.74
C PHE A 241 6.53 13.12 3.99
N ALA A 242 6.92 13.79 5.09
CA ALA A 242 8.32 14.03 5.43
C ALA A 242 8.96 12.85 6.18
N ARG A 243 8.16 11.87 6.63
CA ARG A 243 8.57 10.82 7.60
C ARG A 243 8.38 9.40 7.06
N MET A 244 7.86 9.26 5.86
CA MET A 244 7.64 7.98 5.18
C MET A 244 8.14 8.05 3.74
N GLU A 245 8.78 6.99 3.26
CA GLU A 245 9.12 6.82 1.84
C GLU A 245 8.06 5.95 1.16
N ALA A 246 7.57 6.37 0.01
CA ALA A 246 6.69 5.54 -0.80
C ALA A 246 7.52 4.64 -1.73
N THR A 247 7.30 3.33 -1.69
CA THR A 247 7.98 2.35 -2.54
C THR A 247 6.99 1.52 -3.34
N ARG A 248 7.39 1.11 -4.54
CA ARG A 248 6.65 0.21 -5.44
C ARG A 248 7.27 -1.17 -5.38
N ALA A 249 6.43 -2.20 -5.40
CA ALA A 249 6.83 -3.60 -5.59
C ALA A 249 5.95 -4.24 -6.66
N TYR A 250 6.52 -5.19 -7.41
CA TYR A 250 5.86 -5.84 -8.53
C TYR A 250 5.59 -7.30 -8.23
N CYS A 251 4.60 -7.85 -8.91
CA CYS A 251 4.11 -9.20 -8.74
C CYS A 251 3.69 -9.80 -10.08
N VAL A 252 3.89 -11.10 -10.22
CA VAL A 252 3.32 -11.92 -11.28
C VAL A 252 2.61 -13.13 -10.67
N ALA A 253 1.55 -13.59 -11.33
CA ALA A 253 0.95 -14.90 -11.06
C ALA A 253 1.24 -15.82 -12.24
N ALA A 254 1.66 -17.04 -11.96
CA ALA A 254 2.07 -18.04 -12.94
C ALA A 254 1.30 -19.35 -12.72
N ARG A 255 0.78 -19.93 -13.80
CA ARG A 255 0.36 -21.33 -13.80
C ARG A 255 1.60 -22.20 -13.97
N VAL A 256 1.76 -23.18 -13.10
CA VAL A 256 2.91 -24.10 -13.11
C VAL A 256 2.45 -25.52 -13.41
N ARG A 257 3.28 -26.29 -14.12
CA ARG A 257 3.04 -27.73 -14.32
C ARG A 257 3.49 -28.46 -13.06
N GLY A 258 2.53 -28.77 -12.18
CA GLY A 258 2.79 -29.37 -10.87
C GLY A 258 2.13 -28.57 -9.75
N GLU A 259 2.54 -28.81 -8.52
CA GLU A 259 2.02 -28.06 -7.37
C GLU A 259 2.90 -26.84 -7.05
N PRO A 260 2.32 -25.64 -6.88
CA PRO A 260 3.06 -24.50 -6.38
C PRO A 260 3.40 -24.65 -4.88
N SER A 261 4.49 -24.01 -4.46
CA SER A 261 4.92 -23.94 -3.06
C SER A 261 3.80 -23.45 -2.13
N ARG A 262 3.51 -24.22 -1.09
CA ARG A 262 2.41 -23.99 -0.12
C ARG A 262 2.81 -23.06 1.04
N GLY A 263 4.11 -22.90 1.29
CA GLY A 263 4.64 -21.98 2.30
C GLY A 263 4.58 -20.51 1.87
N MET A 264 4.41 -19.60 2.84
CA MET A 264 4.53 -18.16 2.59
C MET A 264 5.98 -17.70 2.81
N SER A 265 6.81 -17.81 1.78
CA SER A 265 8.27 -17.57 1.87
C SER A 265 8.68 -16.18 1.37
N ILE A 266 9.70 -15.58 1.98
CA ILE A 266 10.36 -14.35 1.52
C ILE A 266 11.86 -14.41 1.79
N THR A 267 12.69 -14.00 0.83
CA THR A 267 14.15 -13.99 1.00
C THR A 267 14.60 -12.86 1.94
N ALA A 268 15.69 -13.10 2.67
CA ALA A 268 16.29 -12.12 3.58
C ALA A 268 17.21 -11.12 2.87
N GLY A 269 17.68 -11.45 1.67
CA GLY A 269 18.58 -10.61 0.87
C GLY A 269 17.94 -9.41 0.17
N SER A 270 18.77 -8.77 -0.64
CA SER A 270 18.41 -7.62 -1.47
C SER A 270 18.96 -7.83 -2.89
N PRO A 271 18.11 -7.91 -3.93
CA PRO A 271 16.65 -7.75 -3.88
C PRO A 271 15.94 -8.86 -3.12
N SER A 272 14.84 -8.51 -2.44
CA SER A 272 13.98 -9.49 -1.77
C SER A 272 12.98 -10.10 -2.75
N TRP A 273 12.73 -11.39 -2.62
CA TRP A 273 11.77 -12.13 -3.42
C TRP A 273 10.77 -12.83 -2.52
N SER A 274 9.48 -12.70 -2.83
CA SER A 274 8.37 -13.24 -2.05
C SER A 274 7.58 -14.24 -2.89
N PHE A 275 7.30 -15.40 -2.30
CA PHE A 275 6.65 -16.53 -2.98
C PHE A 275 5.48 -17.04 -2.15
N ARG A 276 4.38 -17.44 -2.79
CA ARG A 276 3.33 -18.30 -2.22
C ARG A 276 2.35 -18.77 -3.29
N SER A 277 1.56 -19.80 -3.01
CA SER A 277 0.47 -20.27 -3.87
C SER A 277 -0.86 -19.51 -3.69
N ALA A 278 -1.66 -19.39 -4.75
CA ALA A 278 -3.05 -18.96 -4.73
C ALA A 278 -3.89 -19.93 -5.56
N GLY A 279 -4.47 -20.94 -4.90
CA GLY A 279 -5.03 -22.08 -5.63
C GLY A 279 -3.93 -22.84 -6.34
N ASP A 280 -4.05 -22.96 -7.66
CA ASP A 280 -3.07 -23.58 -8.58
C ASP A 280 -2.00 -22.61 -9.09
N LEU A 281 -2.12 -21.31 -8.79
CA LEU A 281 -1.17 -20.29 -9.25
C LEU A 281 -0.03 -20.07 -8.27
N LEU A 282 1.18 -19.90 -8.78
CA LEU A 282 2.33 -19.37 -8.04
C LEU A 282 2.30 -17.83 -8.12
N ILE A 283 2.47 -17.16 -6.98
CA ILE A 283 2.72 -15.72 -6.91
C ILE A 283 4.19 -15.48 -6.61
N VAL A 284 4.83 -14.66 -7.44
CA VAL A 284 6.20 -14.18 -7.24
C VAL A 284 6.19 -12.66 -7.21
N CYS A 285 6.76 -12.06 -6.16
CA CYS A 285 6.86 -10.60 -6.02
C CYS A 285 8.26 -10.14 -5.60
N GLY A 286 8.62 -8.92 -5.99
CA GLY A 286 9.90 -8.29 -5.68
C GLY A 286 10.14 -7.07 -6.57
N GLN A 287 11.39 -6.87 -7.00
CA GLN A 287 11.78 -5.81 -7.93
C GLN A 287 11.44 -4.40 -7.44
N ASP A 288 11.64 -4.18 -6.14
CA ASP A 288 11.26 -2.96 -5.46
C ASP A 288 12.04 -1.73 -5.92
N HIS A 289 11.38 -0.57 -5.92
CA HIS A 289 12.04 0.72 -6.09
C HIS A 289 11.27 1.85 -5.39
N PRO A 290 11.92 2.99 -5.08
CA PRO A 290 11.22 4.19 -4.66
C PRO A 290 10.22 4.64 -5.73
N THR A 291 9.04 5.10 -5.31
CA THR A 291 8.03 5.65 -6.22
C THR A 291 8.59 6.85 -6.98
N GLY A 292 8.30 6.97 -8.28
CA GLY A 292 8.91 8.01 -9.13
C GLY A 292 10.41 7.82 -9.39
N ALA A 293 10.95 6.61 -9.25
CA ALA A 293 12.30 6.29 -9.73
C ALA A 293 12.40 6.52 -11.25
N ARG A 294 13.60 6.86 -11.73
CA ARG A 294 13.89 7.06 -13.15
C ARG A 294 14.12 5.71 -13.83
N GLY A 295 13.77 5.62 -15.12
CA GLY A 295 14.04 4.43 -15.94
C GLY A 295 13.27 3.18 -15.49
N VAL A 296 12.07 3.36 -14.93
CA VAL A 296 11.19 2.25 -14.59
C VAL A 296 10.39 1.85 -15.83
N ASP A 297 10.53 0.60 -16.25
CA ASP A 297 9.91 0.04 -17.44
C ASP A 297 9.44 -1.41 -17.19
N GLY A 298 8.94 -2.05 -18.25
CA GLY A 298 8.44 -3.43 -18.21
C GLY A 298 9.47 -4.48 -17.77
N GLN A 299 10.77 -4.19 -17.73
CA GLN A 299 11.80 -5.16 -17.33
C GLN A 299 11.61 -5.64 -15.88
N ARG A 300 10.92 -4.87 -15.04
CA ARG A 300 10.55 -5.29 -13.68
C ARG A 300 9.67 -6.54 -13.70
N TYR A 301 8.69 -6.61 -14.59
CA TYR A 301 7.87 -7.80 -14.76
C TYR A 301 8.64 -8.94 -15.45
N SER A 302 9.48 -8.63 -16.44
CA SER A 302 10.32 -9.64 -17.09
C SER A 302 11.27 -10.32 -16.09
N ALA A 303 11.88 -9.57 -15.17
CA ALA A 303 12.75 -10.13 -14.14
C ALA A 303 12.03 -11.08 -13.18
N LEU A 304 10.75 -10.82 -12.88
CA LEU A 304 9.91 -11.71 -12.07
C LEU A 304 9.54 -12.98 -12.85
N GLU A 305 9.19 -12.85 -14.13
CA GLU A 305 8.91 -13.98 -15.01
C GLU A 305 10.15 -14.86 -15.20
N ASP A 306 11.31 -14.27 -15.46
CA ASP A 306 12.58 -14.99 -15.58
C ASP A 306 12.93 -15.71 -14.28
N PHE A 307 12.70 -15.08 -13.13
CA PHE A 307 12.88 -15.74 -11.83
C PHE A 307 11.94 -16.94 -11.68
N ALA A 308 10.65 -16.77 -11.96
CA ALA A 308 9.67 -17.85 -11.87
C ALA A 308 10.05 -19.02 -12.80
N ARG A 309 10.41 -18.75 -14.06
CA ARG A 309 10.79 -19.76 -15.06
C ARG A 309 12.09 -20.49 -14.74
N ARG A 310 13.03 -19.85 -14.02
CA ARG A 310 14.27 -20.50 -13.58
C ARG A 310 14.05 -21.55 -12.49
N HIS A 311 13.02 -21.37 -11.66
CA HIS A 311 12.82 -22.18 -10.45
C HIS A 311 11.58 -23.09 -10.52
N TRP A 312 10.58 -22.77 -11.35
CA TRP A 312 9.38 -23.57 -11.55
C TRP A 312 9.15 -23.83 -13.04
N ASP A 313 8.50 -24.97 -13.37
CA ASP A 313 8.02 -25.27 -14.73
C ASP A 313 6.76 -24.43 -15.03
N VAL A 314 6.98 -23.16 -15.34
CA VAL A 314 5.92 -22.18 -15.64
C VAL A 314 5.34 -22.47 -17.02
N GLU A 315 4.05 -22.80 -17.05
CA GLU A 315 3.25 -22.91 -18.27
C GLU A 315 2.91 -21.52 -18.83
N GLU A 316 2.37 -20.64 -17.98
CA GLU A 316 1.82 -19.35 -18.41
C GLU A 316 1.93 -18.30 -17.29
N ILE A 317 2.28 -17.06 -17.64
CA ILE A 317 2.07 -15.91 -16.76
C ILE A 317 0.65 -15.38 -16.99
N THR A 318 -0.19 -15.46 -15.96
CA THR A 318 -1.63 -15.15 -16.06
C THR A 318 -1.96 -13.72 -15.65
N HIS A 319 -1.21 -13.14 -14.70
CA HIS A 319 -1.46 -11.79 -14.18
C HIS A 319 -0.16 -11.04 -13.87
N ARG A 320 -0.20 -9.71 -13.92
CA ARG A 320 0.91 -8.81 -13.60
C ARG A 320 0.39 -7.59 -12.85
N TRP A 321 0.80 -7.40 -11.61
CA TRP A 321 0.34 -6.27 -10.81
C TRP A 321 1.41 -5.78 -9.86
N SER A 322 1.07 -4.77 -9.06
CA SER A 322 2.05 -4.08 -8.25
C SER A 322 1.38 -3.26 -7.15
N ALA A 323 2.12 -3.01 -6.07
CA ALA A 323 1.61 -2.35 -4.87
C ALA A 323 2.41 -1.10 -4.50
N GLN A 324 1.64 -0.11 -4.00
CA GLN A 324 2.02 0.99 -3.12
C GLN A 324 2.41 0.54 -1.72
N ASP A 325 3.57 0.93 -1.18
CA ASP A 325 3.84 0.83 0.26
C ASP A 325 4.44 2.10 0.85
N ALA A 326 4.02 2.47 2.06
CA ALA A 326 4.60 3.56 2.84
C ALA A 326 5.51 3.02 3.96
N LEU A 327 6.79 3.44 3.93
CA LEU A 327 7.83 2.98 4.84
C LEU A 327 8.25 4.11 5.79
N PRO A 328 7.82 4.08 7.06
CA PRO A 328 8.29 4.99 8.09
C PRO A 328 9.80 4.93 8.29
N TYR A 329 10.38 6.09 8.59
CA TYR A 329 11.81 6.28 8.84
C TYR A 329 12.39 5.39 9.96
N ASP A 330 11.53 4.82 10.81
CA ASP A 330 11.89 3.97 11.94
C ASP A 330 11.33 2.53 11.89
N HIS A 331 10.75 2.13 10.75
CA HIS A 331 10.16 0.80 10.49
C HIS A 331 8.92 0.43 11.31
N THR A 332 8.35 1.34 12.11
CA THR A 332 7.12 1.07 12.87
C THR A 332 5.94 1.86 12.30
N PRO A 333 4.72 1.32 12.31
CA PRO A 333 3.55 2.05 11.80
C PRO A 333 3.24 3.28 12.65
N MET A 334 2.47 4.20 12.09
CA MET A 334 2.01 5.42 12.74
C MET A 334 0.52 5.29 13.04
N ILE A 335 0.17 5.05 14.31
CA ILE A 335 -1.18 4.73 14.77
C ILE A 335 -1.52 5.59 15.98
N GLY A 336 -2.50 6.49 15.85
CA GLY A 336 -2.91 7.39 16.94
C GLY A 336 -3.62 8.64 16.43
N THR A 337 -3.53 9.75 17.17
CA THR A 337 -4.13 11.03 16.75
C THR A 337 -3.42 11.60 15.52
N TYR A 338 -4.16 12.28 14.64
CA TYR A 338 -3.64 12.75 13.35
C TYR A 338 -2.58 13.84 13.50
N THR A 339 -2.79 14.78 14.42
CA THR A 339 -1.79 15.75 14.86
C THR A 339 -1.63 15.68 16.39
N PRO A 340 -0.57 16.27 16.98
CA PRO A 340 -0.45 16.34 18.44
C PRO A 340 -1.62 17.07 19.12
N LEU A 341 -2.32 17.94 18.39
CA LEU A 341 -3.44 18.75 18.88
C LEU A 341 -4.82 18.12 18.57
N SER A 342 -4.86 17.11 17.69
CA SER A 342 -6.12 16.44 17.32
C SER A 342 -6.65 15.64 18.50
N SER A 343 -7.90 15.88 18.88
CA SER A 343 -8.61 15.10 19.91
C SER A 343 -9.57 14.08 19.33
N HIS A 344 -10.04 14.28 18.10
CA HIS A 344 -11.10 13.49 17.47
C HIS A 344 -10.76 13.00 16.05
N MET A 345 -9.55 13.28 15.58
CA MET A 345 -9.07 12.77 14.30
C MET A 345 -7.88 11.84 14.51
N PHE A 346 -7.96 10.66 13.91
CA PHE A 346 -7.03 9.55 14.07
C PHE A 346 -6.45 9.09 12.74
N VAL A 347 -5.33 8.38 12.78
CA VAL A 347 -4.65 7.82 11.61
C VAL A 347 -4.09 6.45 11.92
N ALA A 348 -4.08 5.57 10.93
CA ALA A 348 -3.27 4.36 10.93
C ALA A 348 -2.64 4.18 9.54
N ALA A 349 -1.30 4.25 9.47
CA ALA A 349 -0.55 4.18 8.21
C ALA A 349 0.89 3.65 8.42
N GLY A 350 1.62 3.49 7.32
CA GLY A 350 3.07 3.21 7.37
C GLY A 350 3.42 1.76 7.71
N TYR A 351 2.72 0.80 7.12
CA TYR A 351 2.85 -0.62 7.50
C TYR A 351 4.08 -1.33 6.92
N SER A 352 4.95 -0.63 6.19
CA SER A 352 6.22 -1.18 5.67
C SER A 352 6.05 -2.52 4.93
N LYS A 353 5.12 -2.59 3.96
CA LYS A 353 4.75 -3.80 3.18
C LYS A 353 3.81 -4.79 3.84
N TRP A 354 3.56 -4.66 5.15
CA TRP A 354 2.75 -5.60 5.92
C TRP A 354 1.36 -5.05 6.22
N GLY A 355 0.71 -4.49 5.20
CA GLY A 355 -0.56 -3.77 5.33
C GLY A 355 -1.75 -4.60 5.83
N LEU A 356 -1.78 -5.93 5.59
CA LEU A 356 -2.89 -6.77 6.02
C LEU A 356 -2.89 -7.04 7.53
N SER A 357 -1.74 -7.43 8.09
CA SER A 357 -1.55 -7.58 9.53
C SER A 357 -1.45 -6.20 10.21
N GLY A 358 -0.62 -5.31 9.67
CA GLY A 358 -0.39 -3.97 10.21
C GLY A 358 -1.64 -3.10 10.20
N GLY A 359 -2.46 -3.20 9.14
CA GLY A 359 -3.72 -2.48 9.03
C GLY A 359 -4.78 -2.96 10.00
N THR A 360 -4.90 -4.29 10.19
CA THR A 360 -5.77 -4.89 11.19
C THR A 360 -5.32 -4.51 12.61
N MET A 361 -4.01 -4.56 12.89
CA MET A 361 -3.44 -4.07 14.14
C MET A 361 -3.79 -2.60 14.41
N GLY A 362 -3.61 -1.74 13.40
CA GLY A 362 -3.96 -0.32 13.50
C GLY A 362 -5.43 -0.11 13.79
N ALA A 363 -6.30 -0.85 13.13
CA ALA A 363 -7.75 -0.83 13.35
C ALA A 363 -8.14 -1.24 14.77
N MET A 364 -7.57 -2.33 15.29
CA MET A 364 -7.82 -2.78 16.66
C MET A 364 -7.43 -1.72 17.70
N LEU A 365 -6.23 -1.17 17.57
CA LEU A 365 -5.72 -0.15 18.48
C LEU A 365 -6.53 1.15 18.44
N LEU A 366 -6.95 1.58 17.23
CA LEU A 366 -7.78 2.78 17.10
C LEU A 366 -9.20 2.55 17.62
N ALA A 367 -9.82 1.40 17.32
CA ALA A 367 -11.17 1.10 17.80
C ALA A 367 -11.23 1.07 19.33
N GLU A 368 -10.25 0.42 19.98
CA GLU A 368 -10.15 0.42 21.44
C GLU A 368 -9.97 1.84 21.99
N ARG A 369 -9.06 2.64 21.41
CA ARG A 369 -8.81 4.02 21.86
C ARG A 369 -10.06 4.90 21.71
N ILE A 370 -10.76 4.80 20.59
CA ILE A 370 -11.97 5.58 20.28
C ILE A 370 -13.11 5.21 21.22
N ALA A 371 -13.24 3.92 21.58
CA ALA A 371 -14.20 3.44 22.55
C ALA A 371 -13.86 3.82 24.02
N GLY A 372 -12.78 4.59 24.26
CA GLY A 372 -12.36 5.02 25.59
C GLY A 372 -11.49 4.00 26.36
N GLY A 373 -11.00 2.97 25.68
CA GLY A 373 -10.09 1.96 26.24
C GLY A 373 -8.64 2.44 26.43
N ARG A 374 -7.79 1.56 26.97
CA ARG A 374 -6.37 1.85 27.26
C ARG A 374 -5.44 1.22 26.23
N ALA A 375 -5.73 1.45 24.95
CA ALA A 375 -4.95 0.93 23.84
C ALA A 375 -3.47 1.35 23.93
N ALA A 376 -2.55 0.44 23.62
CA ALA A 376 -1.10 0.68 23.64
C ALA A 376 -0.60 1.54 22.45
N THR A 377 -1.40 2.52 22.01
CA THR A 377 -1.09 3.38 20.86
C THR A 377 0.17 4.23 21.04
N GLU A 378 0.59 4.50 22.28
CA GLU A 378 1.75 5.36 22.54
C GLU A 378 3.06 4.82 21.94
N VAL A 379 3.22 3.49 21.88
CA VAL A 379 4.40 2.84 21.26
C VAL A 379 4.47 3.12 19.76
N PHE A 380 3.31 3.22 19.11
CA PHE A 380 3.15 3.47 17.67
C PHE A 380 2.67 4.90 17.36
N SER A 381 2.70 5.80 18.35
CA SER A 381 2.18 7.15 18.22
C SER A 381 2.76 7.82 16.98
N PRO A 382 1.95 8.49 16.15
CA PRO A 382 2.46 9.28 15.04
C PRO A 382 3.39 10.39 15.51
N HIS A 383 3.35 10.80 16.77
CA HIS A 383 4.11 11.95 17.29
C HIS A 383 5.42 11.52 17.97
N ARG A 384 5.77 10.23 17.88
CA ARG A 384 7.01 9.69 18.43
C ARG A 384 8.24 10.22 17.71
N ILE A 385 9.35 10.30 18.45
CA ILE A 385 10.67 10.57 17.91
C ILE A 385 11.53 9.32 18.09
N SER A 386 12.22 8.90 17.02
CA SER A 386 13.20 7.82 17.05
C SER A 386 14.58 8.40 16.75
N PRO A 387 15.44 8.64 17.76
CA PRO A 387 16.77 9.20 17.55
C PRO A 387 17.63 8.42 16.54
N ARG A 388 17.55 7.09 16.57
CA ARG A 388 18.28 6.21 15.63
C ARG A 388 17.71 6.23 14.22
N GLY A 389 16.48 6.72 14.03
CA GLY A 389 15.87 6.92 12.72
C GLY A 389 16.17 8.30 12.09
N LEU A 390 16.66 9.27 12.87
CA LEU A 390 16.91 10.64 12.38
C LEU A 390 17.83 10.73 11.14
N PRO A 391 18.90 9.90 11.00
CA PRO A 391 19.70 9.90 9.77
C PRO A 391 18.89 9.52 8.53
N THR A 392 18.01 8.52 8.64
CA THR A 392 17.08 8.13 7.57
C THR A 392 16.13 9.28 7.25
N LEU A 393 15.55 9.91 8.27
CA LEU A 393 14.66 11.05 8.10
C LEU A 393 15.34 12.22 7.34
N ALA A 394 16.58 12.56 7.71
CA ALA A 394 17.36 13.59 7.04
C ALA A 394 17.63 13.23 5.57
N ARG A 395 17.98 11.97 5.29
CA ARG A 395 18.18 11.47 3.91
C ARG A 395 16.92 11.57 3.07
N LEU A 396 15.75 11.21 3.60
CA LEU A 396 14.48 11.32 2.89
C LEU A 396 14.19 12.77 2.47
N ASN A 397 14.34 13.71 3.39
CA ASN A 397 14.06 15.12 3.11
C ASN A 397 15.12 15.75 2.18
N ALA A 398 16.39 15.36 2.28
CA ALA A 398 17.43 15.79 1.35
C ALA A 398 17.12 15.30 -0.08
N LYS A 399 16.68 14.05 -0.22
CA LYS A 399 16.24 13.49 -1.52
C LYS A 399 15.08 14.29 -2.11
N VAL A 400 14.07 14.63 -1.31
CA VAL A 400 12.94 15.47 -1.76
C VAL A 400 13.42 16.83 -2.25
N ALA A 401 14.35 17.49 -1.54
CA ALA A 401 14.90 18.78 -1.98
C ALA A 401 15.61 18.68 -3.34
N VAL A 402 16.39 17.61 -3.55
CA VAL A 402 17.03 17.31 -4.84
C VAL A 402 15.99 17.06 -5.93
N ASP A 403 14.97 16.23 -5.67
CA ASP A 403 13.93 15.92 -6.66
C ASP A 403 13.04 17.14 -6.99
N LEU A 404 12.76 18.01 -6.01
CA LEU A 404 11.95 19.23 -6.19
C LEU A 404 12.68 20.32 -6.99
N VAL A 405 13.98 20.51 -6.74
CA VAL A 405 14.79 21.58 -7.36
C VAL A 405 15.52 21.07 -8.61
N GLY A 406 16.20 19.94 -8.51
CA GLY A 406 17.05 19.39 -9.57
C GLY A 406 16.29 19.02 -10.83
N ASP A 407 15.09 18.46 -10.71
CA ASP A 407 14.29 18.06 -11.89
C ASP A 407 13.85 19.25 -12.74
N ARG A 408 13.75 20.45 -12.14
CA ARG A 408 13.41 21.68 -12.87
C ARG A 408 14.55 22.16 -13.77
N LEU A 409 15.79 21.78 -13.43
CA LEU A 409 17.01 22.12 -14.16
C LEU A 409 17.38 21.09 -15.24
N ALA A 410 16.81 19.88 -15.18
CA ALA A 410 17.08 18.84 -16.17
C ALA A 410 16.56 19.24 -17.57
N PRO A 411 17.35 19.05 -18.65
CA PRO A 411 16.92 19.35 -20.02
C PRO A 411 15.68 18.54 -20.42
N SER A 412 14.88 19.11 -21.34
CA SER A 412 13.75 18.37 -21.95
C SER A 412 14.33 17.48 -23.04
N GLY A 413 14.14 16.17 -22.92
CA GLY A 413 14.75 15.18 -23.82
C GLY A 413 14.00 14.97 -25.14
N VAL A 414 12.76 15.46 -25.25
CA VAL A 414 11.91 15.28 -26.43
C VAL A 414 11.47 16.64 -26.96
N THR A 415 11.76 16.90 -28.24
CA THR A 415 11.46 18.16 -28.93
C THR A 415 10.04 18.20 -29.48
N SER A 416 9.45 17.06 -29.81
CA SER A 416 8.08 16.97 -30.33
C SER A 416 7.31 15.78 -29.76
N ALA A 417 6.02 15.98 -29.47
CA ALA A 417 5.11 14.90 -29.09
C ALA A 417 5.01 13.80 -30.17
N THR A 418 5.30 14.15 -31.44
CA THR A 418 5.27 13.22 -32.56
C THR A 418 6.36 12.14 -32.52
N GLU A 419 7.42 12.34 -31.73
CA GLU A 419 8.57 11.42 -31.63
C GLU A 419 8.38 10.33 -30.56
N ILE A 420 7.37 10.48 -29.70
CA ILE A 420 7.08 9.53 -28.61
C ILE A 420 6.52 8.24 -29.22
N PRO A 421 7.11 7.06 -28.98
CA PRO A 421 6.56 5.78 -29.46
C PRO A 421 5.19 5.45 -28.84
N PRO A 422 4.33 4.66 -29.52
CA PRO A 422 3.12 4.12 -28.90
C PRO A 422 3.45 3.33 -27.62
N GLY A 423 2.67 3.54 -26.56
CA GLY A 423 2.89 2.92 -25.27
C GLY A 423 3.91 3.65 -24.37
N GLU A 424 4.56 4.70 -24.85
CA GLU A 424 5.57 5.45 -24.11
C GLU A 424 5.14 6.88 -23.77
N ALA A 425 5.93 7.54 -22.93
CA ALA A 425 5.71 8.94 -22.58
C ALA A 425 7.01 9.77 -22.66
N GLY A 426 6.84 11.04 -22.98
CA GLY A 426 7.89 12.04 -23.04
C GLY A 426 7.50 13.33 -22.34
N VAL A 427 8.48 14.21 -22.13
CA VAL A 427 8.24 15.56 -21.60
C VAL A 427 8.51 16.55 -22.72
N VAL A 428 7.47 17.28 -23.12
CA VAL A 428 7.52 18.27 -24.19
C VAL A 428 7.38 19.67 -23.60
N ARG A 429 8.10 20.64 -24.17
CA ARG A 429 7.96 22.06 -23.79
C ARG A 429 6.78 22.69 -24.52
N SER A 430 5.97 23.45 -23.79
CA SER A 430 4.90 24.28 -24.33
C SER A 430 5.03 25.68 -23.72
N GLY A 431 5.67 26.61 -24.44
CA GLY A 431 6.06 27.91 -23.89
C GLY A 431 7.03 27.78 -22.71
N THR A 432 6.68 28.36 -21.56
CA THR A 432 7.44 28.24 -20.30
C THR A 432 7.08 26.98 -19.49
N ASP A 433 6.02 26.27 -19.86
CA ASP A 433 5.53 25.09 -19.16
C ASP A 433 6.09 23.78 -19.73
N ARG A 434 6.10 22.74 -18.88
CA ARG A 434 6.46 21.36 -19.24
C ARG A 434 5.21 20.49 -19.21
N VAL A 435 4.92 19.84 -20.32
CA VAL A 435 3.78 18.93 -20.49
C VAL A 435 4.31 17.50 -20.54
N GLY A 436 3.76 16.63 -19.70
CA GLY A 436 3.94 15.19 -19.80
C GLY A 436 2.99 14.67 -20.86
N VAL A 437 3.53 14.03 -21.90
CA VAL A 437 2.74 13.51 -23.01
C VAL A 437 2.92 12.01 -23.06
N TYR A 438 1.82 11.26 -22.97
CA TYR A 438 1.77 9.82 -23.21
C TYR A 438 1.14 9.56 -24.58
N ARG A 439 1.68 8.59 -25.35
CA ARG A 439 1.05 8.12 -26.58
C ARG A 439 0.44 6.74 -26.35
N ASP A 440 -0.86 6.60 -26.62
CA ASP A 440 -1.52 5.30 -26.56
C ASP A 440 -1.20 4.40 -27.78
N GLU A 441 -1.58 3.13 -27.71
CA GLU A 441 -1.34 2.15 -28.78
C GLU A 441 -2.03 2.50 -30.10
N ALA A 442 -3.13 3.28 -30.05
CA ALA A 442 -3.83 3.77 -31.23
C ALA A 442 -3.20 5.06 -31.80
N GLY A 443 -2.14 5.57 -31.16
CA GLY A 443 -1.43 6.78 -31.56
C GLY A 443 -1.98 8.07 -30.97
N GLY A 444 -3.01 8.02 -30.12
CA GLY A 444 -3.60 9.17 -29.43
C GLY A 444 -2.65 9.76 -28.39
N LEU A 445 -2.62 11.09 -28.28
CA LEU A 445 -1.75 11.82 -27.36
C LEU A 445 -2.54 12.30 -26.14
N HIS A 446 -2.00 12.02 -24.95
CA HIS A 446 -2.58 12.39 -23.66
C HIS A 446 -1.62 13.32 -22.93
N GLY A 447 -1.99 14.60 -22.81
CA GLY A 447 -1.16 15.62 -22.19
C GLY A 447 -1.62 15.97 -20.77
N VAL A 448 -0.68 16.06 -19.84
CA VAL A 448 -0.92 16.46 -18.44
C VAL A 448 0.15 17.43 -17.93
N SER A 449 -0.20 18.18 -16.89
CA SER A 449 0.76 18.95 -16.09
C SER A 449 1.80 18.01 -15.48
N MET A 450 3.07 18.36 -15.61
CA MET A 450 4.14 17.65 -14.90
C MET A 450 4.18 17.97 -13.40
N ARG A 451 3.48 19.00 -12.94
CA ARG A 451 3.48 19.40 -11.52
C ARG A 451 2.44 18.59 -10.76
N CYS A 452 2.91 17.77 -9.82
CA CYS A 452 2.08 17.07 -8.86
C CYS A 452 1.20 18.05 -8.07
N THR A 453 -0.08 17.74 -7.95
CA THR A 453 -1.09 18.53 -7.23
C THR A 453 -0.95 18.48 -5.71
N HIS A 454 -0.07 17.63 -5.18
CA HIS A 454 0.26 17.61 -3.75
C HIS A 454 1.14 18.82 -3.36
N LEU A 455 2.45 18.74 -3.62
CA LEU A 455 3.43 19.78 -3.25
C LEU A 455 4.25 20.30 -4.45
N GLY A 456 3.78 20.09 -5.68
CA GLY A 456 4.36 20.72 -6.88
C GLY A 456 5.68 20.10 -7.39
N CYS A 457 6.06 18.92 -6.92
CA CYS A 457 7.16 18.14 -7.49
C CYS A 457 6.86 17.72 -8.94
N LEU A 458 7.90 17.57 -9.75
CA LEU A 458 7.73 17.07 -11.11
C LEU A 458 7.51 15.55 -11.07
N VAL A 459 6.40 15.09 -11.66
CA VAL A 459 6.11 13.65 -11.79
C VAL A 459 7.04 13.02 -12.82
N ARG A 460 7.21 11.70 -12.76
CA ARG A 460 8.01 10.92 -13.70
C ARG A 460 7.16 9.77 -14.24
N PHE A 461 7.35 9.43 -15.51
CA PHE A 461 6.61 8.32 -16.09
C PHE A 461 7.19 6.98 -15.62
N ASN A 462 6.29 6.11 -15.19
CA ASN A 462 6.55 4.72 -14.88
C ASN A 462 6.02 3.88 -16.05
N GLY A 463 6.94 3.40 -16.89
CA GLY A 463 6.60 2.62 -18.08
C GLY A 463 6.09 1.21 -17.77
N ALA A 464 6.33 0.69 -16.56
CA ALA A 464 5.79 -0.60 -16.14
C ALA A 464 4.28 -0.54 -15.90
N GLU A 465 3.79 0.55 -15.30
CA GLU A 465 2.37 0.77 -15.00
C GLU A 465 1.62 1.68 -15.96
N ARG A 466 2.36 2.36 -16.84
CA ARG A 466 1.85 3.51 -17.61
C ARG A 466 1.19 4.53 -16.69
N SER A 467 1.94 4.97 -15.67
CA SER A 467 1.49 5.96 -14.68
C SER A 467 2.47 7.12 -14.53
N TRP A 468 1.98 8.26 -14.06
CA TRP A 468 2.80 9.39 -13.63
C TRP A 468 2.98 9.35 -12.12
N ASP A 469 4.23 9.19 -11.68
CA ASP A 469 4.57 8.96 -10.28
C ASP A 469 5.39 10.14 -9.72
N CYS A 470 4.96 10.68 -8.58
CA CYS A 470 5.66 11.75 -7.88
C CYS A 470 6.85 11.18 -7.07
N PRO A 471 8.10 11.60 -7.34
CA PRO A 471 9.28 11.07 -6.65
C PRO A 471 9.44 11.56 -5.20
N CYS A 472 8.70 12.61 -4.81
CA CYS A 472 8.83 13.22 -3.49
C CYS A 472 8.06 12.46 -2.42
N HIS A 473 6.75 12.27 -2.63
CA HIS A 473 5.84 11.75 -1.59
C HIS A 473 4.95 10.61 -2.10
N GLY A 474 5.17 10.14 -3.33
CA GLY A 474 4.52 8.93 -3.83
C GLY A 474 3.11 9.09 -4.40
N SER A 475 2.62 10.31 -4.65
CA SER A 475 1.36 10.47 -5.39
C SER A 475 1.46 9.89 -6.79
N ARG A 476 0.43 9.18 -7.24
CA ARG A 476 0.39 8.53 -8.55
C ARG A 476 -0.85 8.91 -9.32
N PHE A 477 -0.69 9.04 -10.63
CA PHE A 477 -1.73 9.48 -11.55
C PHE A 477 -1.76 8.61 -12.80
N ALA A 478 -2.94 8.39 -13.36
CA ALA A 478 -3.13 7.72 -14.63
C ALA A 478 -2.62 8.59 -15.78
N ILE A 479 -2.51 8.01 -16.97
CA ILE A 479 -2.10 8.71 -18.21
C ILE A 479 -2.90 9.99 -18.47
N ASP A 480 -4.16 10.04 -18.04
CA ASP A 480 -5.08 11.18 -18.24
C ASP A 480 -5.12 12.17 -17.07
N GLY A 481 -4.27 11.96 -16.06
CA GLY A 481 -4.13 12.78 -14.86
C GLY A 481 -4.97 12.32 -13.66
N THR A 482 -5.85 11.34 -13.81
CA THR A 482 -6.69 10.83 -12.71
C THR A 482 -5.84 10.33 -11.55
N VAL A 483 -6.18 10.70 -10.30
CA VAL A 483 -5.48 10.20 -9.10
C VAL A 483 -5.66 8.70 -8.97
N LEU A 484 -4.54 7.97 -8.93
CA LEU A 484 -4.47 6.55 -8.63
C LEU A 484 -4.14 6.31 -7.15
N GLU A 485 -3.22 7.09 -6.61
CA GLU A 485 -2.75 6.93 -5.23
C GLU A 485 -2.32 8.27 -4.63
N GLY A 486 -2.66 8.47 -3.36
CA GLY A 486 -2.36 9.69 -2.60
C GLY A 486 -0.87 9.87 -2.29
N PRO A 487 -0.46 10.97 -1.65
CA PRO A 487 -1.32 11.90 -0.90
C PRO A 487 -2.14 12.91 -1.71
N ALA A 488 -1.86 13.12 -3.01
CA ALA A 488 -2.69 13.99 -3.84
C ALA A 488 -4.16 13.53 -3.87
N VAL A 489 -5.10 14.47 -3.72
CA VAL A 489 -6.55 14.22 -3.83
C VAL A 489 -7.15 14.78 -5.13
N ASP A 490 -6.46 15.72 -5.76
CA ASP A 490 -6.82 16.35 -7.03
C ASP A 490 -6.05 15.75 -8.21
N PRO A 491 -6.67 15.58 -9.39
CA PRO A 491 -6.00 15.07 -10.59
C PRO A 491 -4.97 16.04 -11.15
N LEU A 492 -4.00 15.53 -11.90
CA LEU A 492 -3.12 16.40 -12.70
C LEU A 492 -3.98 17.17 -13.73
N PRO A 493 -3.83 18.50 -13.84
CA PRO A 493 -4.51 19.27 -14.88
C PRO A 493 -4.16 18.73 -16.27
N ARG A 494 -5.17 18.46 -17.09
CA ARG A 494 -4.99 18.11 -18.51
C ARG A 494 -4.41 19.28 -19.28
N ARG A 495 -3.60 18.97 -20.29
CA ARG A 495 -2.93 19.94 -21.16
C ARG A 495 -3.02 19.46 -22.59
N ASP A 496 -3.22 20.38 -23.53
CA ASP A 496 -3.15 20.04 -24.94
C ASP A 496 -1.70 19.65 -25.28
N PRO A 497 -1.48 18.45 -25.87
CA PRO A 497 -0.18 18.08 -26.38
C PRO A 497 0.20 19.09 -27.46
N PRO A 498 1.37 19.75 -27.38
CA PRO A 498 1.78 20.67 -28.43
C PRO A 498 1.85 19.92 -29.76
N ALA A 499 1.11 20.41 -30.76
CA ALA A 499 1.22 19.93 -32.13
C ALA A 499 2.68 20.14 -32.59
N GLY A 500 3.25 19.17 -33.31
CA GLY A 500 4.64 19.20 -33.74
C GLY A 500 5.02 20.50 -34.44
N ALA A 501 6.30 20.85 -34.39
CA ALA A 501 6.90 22.10 -34.89
C ALA A 501 6.31 22.60 -36.23
N ALA A 502 5.29 23.45 -36.14
CA ALA A 502 4.81 24.29 -37.23
C ALA A 502 4.45 25.70 -36.74
N ASP A 503 4.16 25.88 -35.45
CA ASP A 503 3.81 27.18 -34.88
C ASP A 503 4.73 27.52 -33.69
N LEU A 504 5.95 27.96 -34.00
CA LEU A 504 6.68 28.88 -33.13
C LEU A 504 6.87 30.18 -33.95
N PRO A 505 6.46 31.35 -33.44
CA PRO A 505 6.60 32.61 -34.15
C PRO A 505 8.05 33.01 -34.39
#